data_AF-A0A0D6L9Z4-F1
#
_entry.id   AF-A0A0D6L9Z4-F1
#
_cell.length_a   1.000
_cell.length_b   1.000
_cell.length_c   1.000
_cell.angle_alpha   90.00
_cell.angle_beta   90.00
_cell.angle_gamma   90.00
#
_symmetry.space_group_name_H-M   'P 1'
#
loop_
_entity.id
_entity.type
_entity.pdbx_description
1 polymer ?
#
loop_
_entity_poly.entity_id
_entity_poly.type
_entity_poly.pdbx_seq_one_letter_code
_entity_poly.pdbx_strand_id
1 'polypeptide(L)'
;MAFQITIALILFAFLYENVVEATICTNPGMTDTVREAFLNAHNNYRSLLAKGQAQNGNFGYAPQAMNMQKMEYDCAAEQAAIQYSGTCSRVLSDPKTRPGYKENIIEVNKLYLTNEEVATKASDRWWRELSKYGVNRRMFFSSAVRYRTTNIVTHFAKWQYRGQLLLHTRYYLYRLSCWHNL
;
A
#
# COMPACT_ATOMS: atom_id res chain seq x y z
N MET A 1 -17.52 -28.75 -48.68
CA MET A 1 -17.91 -28.58 -47.27
C MET A 1 -16.79 -28.88 -46.26
N ALA A 2 -15.81 -29.76 -46.55
CA ALA A 2 -14.69 -30.02 -45.64
C ALA A 2 -13.68 -28.87 -45.48
N PHE A 3 -13.52 -28.01 -46.49
CA PHE A 3 -12.51 -26.93 -46.52
C PHE A 3 -12.87 -25.70 -45.66
N GLN A 4 -14.14 -25.50 -45.31
CA GLN A 4 -14.56 -24.39 -44.43
C GLN A 4 -14.44 -24.74 -42.94
N ILE A 5 -14.52 -26.03 -42.60
CA ILE A 5 -14.42 -26.51 -41.22
C ILE A 5 -13.00 -26.37 -40.68
N THR A 6 -11.98 -26.55 -41.53
CA THR A 6 -10.56 -26.39 -41.15
C THR A 6 -10.17 -24.93 -40.92
N ILE A 7 -10.70 -23.99 -41.69
CA ILE A 7 -10.43 -22.55 -41.52
C ILE A 7 -11.04 -22.02 -40.21
N ALA A 8 -12.26 -22.46 -39.85
CA ALA A 8 -12.92 -22.07 -38.61
C ALA A 8 -12.18 -22.56 -37.35
N LEU A 9 -11.62 -23.78 -37.38
CA LEU A 9 -10.83 -24.33 -36.27
C LEU A 9 -9.48 -23.63 -36.10
N ILE A 10 -8.84 -23.23 -37.19
CA ILE A 10 -7.59 -22.46 -37.17
C ILE A 10 -7.83 -21.03 -36.63
N LEU A 11 -8.93 -20.38 -37.02
CA LEU A 11 -9.32 -19.06 -36.48
C LEU A 11 -9.67 -19.11 -34.98
N PHE A 12 -10.27 -20.21 -34.50
CA PHE A 12 -10.55 -20.38 -33.08
C PHE A 12 -9.27 -20.62 -32.25
N ALA A 13 -8.25 -21.24 -32.84
CA ALA A 13 -6.94 -21.42 -32.22
C ALA A 13 -6.11 -20.11 -32.20
N PHE A 14 -6.18 -19.28 -33.25
CA PHE A 14 -5.51 -17.97 -33.28
C PHE A 14 -6.16 -16.91 -32.38
N LEU A 15 -7.45 -17.04 -32.07
CA LEU A 15 -8.11 -16.21 -31.04
C LEU A 15 -7.84 -16.71 -29.61
N TYR A 16 -7.24 -17.89 -29.47
CA TYR A 16 -6.80 -18.48 -28.21
C TYR A 16 -5.29 -18.34 -27.98
N GLU A 17 -4.61 -17.44 -28.71
CA GLU A 17 -3.29 -16.97 -28.29
C GLU A 17 -3.46 -16.01 -27.11
N ASN A 18 -3.65 -16.63 -25.94
CA ASN A 18 -3.37 -16.14 -24.59
C ASN A 18 -3.56 -14.63 -24.39
N VAL A 19 -4.76 -14.21 -23.98
CA VAL A 19 -4.89 -13.01 -23.15
C VAL A 19 -4.28 -13.35 -21.78
N VAL A 20 -2.94 -13.38 -21.70
CA VAL A 20 -2.27 -13.29 -20.41
C VAL A 20 -2.48 -11.85 -19.98
N GLU A 21 -3.49 -11.62 -19.13
CA GLU A 21 -3.66 -10.35 -18.47
C GLU A 21 -2.32 -9.98 -17.82
N ALA A 22 -1.75 -8.84 -18.22
CA ALA A 22 -0.41 -8.45 -17.78
C ALA A 22 -0.44 -8.21 -16.26
N THR A 23 0.10 -9.15 -15.49
CA THR A 23 0.13 -9.04 -14.04
C THR A 23 1.08 -7.95 -13.57
N ILE A 24 0.73 -7.24 -12.49
CA ILE A 24 1.56 -6.15 -11.93
C ILE A 24 2.88 -6.72 -11.42
N CYS A 25 2.82 -7.86 -10.72
CA CYS A 25 4.00 -8.59 -10.25
C CYS A 25 3.76 -10.10 -10.34
N THR A 26 4.83 -10.85 -10.55
CA THR A 26 4.75 -12.31 -10.77
C THR A 26 4.73 -13.14 -9.49
N ASN A 27 4.72 -12.53 -8.30
CA ASN A 27 4.73 -13.28 -7.04
C ASN A 27 3.34 -13.89 -6.78
N PRO A 28 3.23 -15.23 -6.62
CA PRO A 28 1.94 -15.89 -6.41
C PRO A 28 1.34 -15.67 -5.01
N GLY A 29 2.12 -15.17 -4.06
CA GLY A 29 1.67 -14.83 -2.71
C GLY A 29 0.84 -13.54 -2.63
N MET A 30 0.64 -12.85 -3.75
CA MET A 30 -0.19 -11.64 -3.85
C MET A 30 -0.93 -11.62 -5.19
N THR A 31 -2.18 -11.18 -5.20
CA THR A 31 -2.98 -10.99 -6.42
C THR A 31 -3.01 -9.53 -6.84
N ASP A 32 -3.22 -9.26 -8.12
CA ASP A 32 -3.30 -7.87 -8.63
C ASP A 32 -4.42 -7.06 -7.96
N THR A 33 -5.55 -7.68 -7.63
CA THR A 33 -6.63 -7.03 -6.86
C THR A 33 -6.16 -6.49 -5.51
N VAL A 34 -5.31 -7.24 -4.79
CA VAL A 34 -4.76 -6.79 -3.50
C VAL A 34 -3.70 -5.70 -3.70
N ARG A 35 -2.88 -5.81 -4.76
CA ARG A 35 -1.90 -4.78 -5.13
C ARG A 35 -2.58 -3.45 -5.42
N GLU A 36 -3.65 -3.50 -6.22
CA GLU A 36 -4.49 -2.36 -6.55
C GLU A 36 -5.20 -1.80 -5.33
N ALA A 37 -5.74 -2.63 -4.44
CA ALA A 37 -6.37 -2.17 -3.21
C ALA A 37 -5.41 -1.34 -2.34
N PHE A 38 -4.18 -1.82 -2.14
CA PHE A 38 -3.16 -1.02 -1.47
C PHE A 38 -2.84 0.26 -2.24
N LEU A 39 -2.52 0.17 -3.53
CA LEU A 39 -2.07 1.31 -4.33
C LEU A 39 -3.13 2.41 -4.44
N ASN A 40 -4.37 2.02 -4.69
CA ASN A 40 -5.51 2.92 -4.85
C ASN A 40 -5.86 3.59 -3.52
N ALA A 41 -5.94 2.84 -2.42
CA ALA A 41 -6.13 3.43 -1.10
C ALA A 41 -5.05 4.47 -0.80
N HIS A 42 -3.78 4.13 -1.08
CA HIS A 42 -2.66 5.03 -0.85
C HIS A 42 -2.76 6.33 -1.64
N ASN A 43 -2.99 6.22 -2.95
CA ASN A 43 -3.09 7.37 -3.84
C ASN A 43 -4.34 8.22 -3.57
N ASN A 44 -5.45 7.62 -3.20
CA ASN A 44 -6.69 8.34 -2.83
C ASN A 44 -6.47 9.20 -1.59
N TYR A 45 -5.88 8.65 -0.52
CA TYR A 45 -5.59 9.40 0.69
C TYR A 45 -4.50 10.48 0.48
N ARG A 46 -3.46 10.19 -0.31
CA ARG A 46 -2.47 11.20 -0.71
C ARG A 46 -3.11 12.36 -1.48
N SER A 47 -4.07 12.07 -2.36
CA SER A 47 -4.84 13.07 -3.10
C SER A 47 -5.68 13.95 -2.16
N LEU A 48 -6.36 13.35 -1.17
CA LEU A 48 -7.09 14.10 -0.14
C LEU A 48 -6.17 14.99 0.68
N LEU A 49 -5.00 14.47 1.09
CA LEU A 49 -4.00 15.25 1.80
C LEU A 49 -3.51 16.43 0.95
N ALA A 50 -3.19 16.17 -0.32
CA ALA A 50 -2.68 17.17 -1.23
C ALA A 50 -3.67 18.32 -1.45
N LYS A 51 -4.97 18.01 -1.49
CA LYS A 51 -6.05 18.98 -1.63
C LYS A 51 -6.37 19.73 -0.34
N GLY A 52 -5.71 19.40 0.78
CA GLY A 52 -6.00 19.99 2.10
C GLY A 52 -7.34 19.55 2.67
N GLN A 53 -7.81 18.35 2.28
CA GLN A 53 -9.12 17.79 2.66
C GLN A 53 -8.99 16.72 3.76
N ALA A 54 -7.77 16.42 4.20
CA ALA A 54 -7.52 15.45 5.26
C ALA A 54 -7.68 16.09 6.64
N GLN A 55 -8.55 15.55 7.50
CA GLN A 55 -8.65 15.99 8.89
C GLN A 55 -7.37 15.67 9.66
N ASN A 56 -6.93 16.58 10.51
CA ASN A 56 -5.68 16.55 11.28
C ASN A 56 -5.96 16.67 12.78
N GLY A 57 -6.61 15.66 13.36
CA GLY A 57 -7.02 15.67 14.76
C GLY A 57 -7.75 16.95 15.14
N ASN A 58 -7.39 17.52 16.29
CA ASN A 58 -7.96 18.78 16.78
C ASN A 58 -7.37 20.04 16.12
N PHE A 59 -6.50 19.89 15.11
CA PHE A 59 -5.87 21.01 14.40
C PHE A 59 -6.67 21.49 13.18
N GLY A 60 -7.82 20.87 12.90
CA GLY A 60 -8.64 21.15 11.71
C GLY A 60 -8.20 20.31 10.52
N TYR A 61 -8.20 20.87 9.32
CA TYR A 61 -7.69 20.19 8.13
C TYR A 61 -6.17 20.37 7.99
N ALA A 62 -5.50 19.35 7.44
CA ALA A 62 -4.12 19.46 7.00
C ALA A 62 -4.00 20.50 5.87
N PRO A 63 -2.90 21.27 5.82
CA PRO A 63 -2.66 22.20 4.72
C PRO A 63 -2.50 21.45 3.39
N GLN A 64 -2.76 22.16 2.30
CA GLN A 64 -2.52 21.66 0.95
C GLN A 64 -1.06 21.27 0.73
N ALA A 65 -0.86 20.24 -0.08
CA ALA A 65 0.45 19.76 -0.45
C ALA A 65 0.82 20.21 -1.88
N MET A 66 1.82 21.08 -1.99
CA MET A 66 2.40 21.62 -3.24
C MET A 66 2.95 20.57 -4.24
N ASN A 67 3.46 19.43 -3.77
CA ASN A 67 4.11 18.44 -4.63
C ASN A 67 3.96 17.05 -4.01
N MET A 68 2.79 16.42 -4.18
CA MET A 68 2.51 15.06 -3.74
C MET A 68 2.43 14.14 -4.97
N GLN A 69 3.48 13.37 -5.29
CA GLN A 69 3.45 12.39 -6.39
C GLN A 69 2.45 11.29 -6.11
N LYS A 70 1.98 10.71 -7.20
CA LYS A 70 1.35 9.41 -7.20
C LYS A 70 2.38 8.33 -6.84
N MET A 71 2.01 7.39 -5.97
CA MET A 71 2.76 6.16 -5.76
C MET A 71 2.56 5.23 -6.95
N GLU A 72 3.58 4.43 -7.23
CA GLU A 72 3.57 3.31 -8.17
C GLU A 72 3.88 2.02 -7.40
N TYR A 73 3.41 0.89 -7.93
CA TYR A 73 3.68 -0.41 -7.33
C TYR A 73 5.12 -0.85 -7.58
N ASP A 74 5.74 -1.55 -6.63
CA ASP A 74 7.09 -2.13 -6.79
C ASP A 74 7.13 -3.56 -6.29
N CYS A 75 7.43 -4.45 -7.22
CA CYS A 75 7.49 -5.88 -6.97
C CYS A 75 8.67 -6.27 -6.05
N ALA A 76 9.76 -5.51 -6.03
CA ALA A 76 10.87 -5.76 -5.10
C ALA A 76 10.49 -5.40 -3.66
N ALA A 77 9.70 -4.33 -3.48
CA ALA A 77 9.09 -4.02 -2.19
C ALA A 77 8.09 -5.13 -1.78
N GLU A 78 7.17 -5.52 -2.66
CA GLU A 78 6.27 -6.65 -2.40
C GLU A 78 7.02 -7.90 -1.93
N GLN A 79 8.06 -8.30 -2.67
CA GLN A 79 8.85 -9.49 -2.35
C GLN A 79 9.45 -9.42 -0.95
N ALA A 80 10.05 -8.30 -0.57
CA ALA A 80 10.62 -8.10 0.76
C ALA A 80 9.54 -8.13 1.86
N ALA A 81 8.36 -7.57 1.57
CA ALA A 81 7.23 -7.58 2.49
C ALA A 81 6.71 -9.00 2.74
N ILE A 82 6.46 -9.75 1.66
CA ILE A 82 5.99 -11.14 1.69
C ILE A 82 6.99 -12.02 2.45
N GLN A 83 8.28 -11.98 2.08
CA GLN A 83 9.33 -12.78 2.72
C GLN A 83 9.35 -12.59 4.23
N TYR A 84 9.41 -11.34 4.69
CA TYR A 84 9.45 -11.12 6.12
C TYR A 84 8.08 -11.46 6.75
N SER A 85 6.95 -11.28 6.06
CA SER A 85 5.60 -11.52 6.61
C SER A 85 5.34 -12.98 6.97
N GLY A 86 5.96 -13.91 6.23
CA GLY A 86 5.91 -15.34 6.52
C GLY A 86 6.59 -15.73 7.84
N THR A 87 7.41 -14.86 8.43
CA THR A 87 8.02 -15.11 9.76
C THR A 87 7.03 -14.94 10.92
N CYS A 88 5.86 -14.33 10.69
CA CYS A 88 4.85 -14.09 11.74
C CYS A 88 5.35 -13.32 12.97
N SER A 89 6.46 -12.56 12.84
CA SER A 89 7.15 -11.90 13.96
C SER A 89 6.33 -10.81 14.66
N ARG A 90 5.34 -10.21 13.97
CA ARG A 90 4.54 -9.06 14.42
C ARG A 90 5.35 -7.83 14.85
N VAL A 91 6.62 -7.77 14.47
CA VAL A 91 7.50 -6.62 14.71
C VAL A 91 8.03 -6.09 13.38
N LEU A 92 8.55 -4.86 13.40
CA LEU A 92 9.20 -4.27 12.22
C LEU A 92 10.47 -5.06 11.88
N SER A 93 10.74 -5.25 10.58
CA SER A 93 12.01 -5.79 10.10
C SER A 93 13.15 -4.85 10.42
N ASP A 94 14.34 -5.42 10.58
CA ASP A 94 15.59 -4.67 10.61
C ASP A 94 15.67 -3.80 9.33
N PRO A 95 15.80 -2.46 9.44
CA PRO A 95 15.98 -1.59 8.29
C PRO A 95 17.10 -2.02 7.33
N LYS A 96 18.13 -2.73 7.82
CA LYS A 96 19.22 -3.26 6.99
C LYS A 96 18.76 -4.32 5.99
N THR A 97 17.67 -5.05 6.27
CA THR A 97 17.14 -6.08 5.37
C THR A 97 16.19 -5.53 4.32
N ARG A 98 15.95 -4.21 4.33
CA ARG A 98 15.04 -3.51 3.41
C ARG A 98 15.58 -2.12 3.03
N PRO A 99 16.78 -2.05 2.45
CA PRO A 99 17.43 -0.78 2.12
C PRO A 99 16.54 0.03 1.18
N GLY A 100 16.37 1.32 1.48
CA GLY A 100 15.52 2.22 0.71
C GLY A 100 14.03 2.17 1.08
N TYR A 101 13.54 1.10 1.70
CA TYR A 101 12.12 0.94 2.02
C TYR A 101 11.76 1.29 3.46
N LYS A 102 10.55 1.82 3.64
CA LYS A 102 9.91 1.98 4.94
C LYS A 102 8.78 0.96 5.09
N GLU A 103 8.54 0.53 6.32
CA GLU A 103 7.58 -0.53 6.61
C GLU A 103 6.45 -0.01 7.50
N ASN A 104 5.23 -0.43 7.16
CA ASN A 104 4.07 -0.41 8.04
C ASN A 104 3.65 -1.86 8.29
N ILE A 105 3.38 -2.18 9.55
CA ILE A 105 2.85 -3.49 9.94
C ILE A 105 1.47 -3.31 10.52
N ILE A 106 0.61 -4.30 10.33
CA ILE A 106 -0.67 -4.34 11.02
C ILE A 106 -1.14 -5.77 11.20
N GLU A 107 -1.87 -5.97 12.29
CA GLU A 107 -2.60 -7.19 12.54
C GLU A 107 -4.11 -6.95 12.37
N VAL A 108 -4.72 -7.76 11.52
CA VAL A 108 -6.16 -7.74 11.23
C VAL A 108 -6.71 -9.13 11.52
N ASN A 109 -7.13 -9.35 12.76
CA ASN A 109 -7.72 -10.61 13.21
C ASN A 109 -9.21 -10.69 12.80
N LYS A 110 -9.47 -10.71 11.50
CA LYS A 110 -10.81 -10.80 10.91
C LYS A 110 -10.79 -11.79 9.75
N LEU A 111 -10.94 -13.06 10.09
CA LEU A 111 -10.78 -14.20 9.18
C LEU A 111 -11.83 -14.27 8.07
N TYR A 112 -12.92 -13.53 8.24
CA TYR A 112 -14.00 -13.43 7.25
C TYR A 112 -13.71 -12.42 6.14
N LEU A 113 -12.64 -11.63 6.25
CA LEU A 113 -12.26 -10.66 5.23
C LEU A 113 -11.37 -11.32 4.19
N THR A 114 -11.59 -10.96 2.92
CA THR A 114 -10.67 -11.25 1.83
C THR A 114 -9.37 -10.46 1.99
N ASN A 115 -8.29 -10.91 1.34
CA ASN A 115 -7.01 -10.19 1.37
C ASN A 115 -7.13 -8.74 0.84
N GLU A 116 -8.03 -8.50 -0.11
CA GLU A 116 -8.30 -7.16 -0.66
C GLU A 116 -8.95 -6.24 0.38
N GLU A 117 -9.98 -6.74 1.08
CA GLU A 117 -10.62 -6.00 2.17
C GLU A 117 -9.64 -5.76 3.32
N VAL A 118 -8.78 -6.73 3.62
CA VAL A 118 -7.73 -6.58 4.62
C VAL A 118 -6.74 -5.48 4.20
N ALA A 119 -6.32 -5.42 2.93
CA ALA A 119 -5.44 -4.38 2.40
C ALA A 119 -6.05 -2.98 2.51
N THR A 120 -7.33 -2.84 2.14
CA THR A 120 -8.08 -1.59 2.28
C THR A 120 -8.20 -1.18 3.74
N LYS A 121 -8.53 -2.13 4.62
CA LYS A 121 -8.70 -1.89 6.06
C LYS A 121 -7.39 -1.57 6.79
N ALA A 122 -6.29 -2.18 6.36
CA ALA A 122 -4.95 -1.84 6.81
C ALA A 122 -4.61 -0.38 6.48
N SER A 123 -4.82 -0.02 5.21
CA SER A 123 -4.58 1.32 4.68
C SER A 123 -5.40 2.39 5.42
N ASP A 124 -6.70 2.15 5.63
CA ASP A 124 -7.59 3.04 6.40
C ASP A 124 -7.13 3.20 7.85
N ARG A 125 -6.75 2.11 8.52
CA ARG A 125 -6.28 2.17 9.92
C ARG A 125 -5.00 3.00 10.06
N TRP A 126 -4.03 2.83 9.16
CA TRP A 126 -2.80 3.64 9.17
C TRP A 126 -3.11 5.11 8.87
N TRP A 127 -3.99 5.37 7.91
CA TRP A 127 -4.36 6.74 7.53
C TRP A 127 -5.09 7.49 8.66
N ARG A 128 -6.06 6.83 9.31
CA ARG A 128 -6.91 7.39 10.38
C ARG A 128 -6.14 7.91 11.59
N GLU A 129 -4.88 7.54 11.74
CA GLU A 129 -4.03 8.13 12.77
C GLU A 129 -3.98 9.65 12.67
N LEU A 130 -3.91 10.19 11.44
CA LEU A 130 -3.90 11.64 11.24
C LEU A 130 -5.18 12.28 11.77
N SER A 131 -6.34 11.79 11.34
CA SER A 131 -7.63 12.37 11.75
C SER A 131 -7.90 12.17 13.23
N LYS A 132 -7.37 11.10 13.85
CA LYS A 132 -7.61 10.78 15.25
C LYS A 132 -6.68 11.52 16.21
N TYR A 133 -5.40 11.63 15.87
CA TYR A 133 -4.36 12.08 16.79
C TYR A 133 -3.67 13.36 16.38
N GLY A 134 -3.64 13.63 15.07
CA GLY A 134 -3.07 14.83 14.51
C GLY A 134 -1.54 14.97 14.62
N VAL A 135 -1.03 15.80 13.73
CA VAL A 135 0.31 16.39 13.71
C VAL A 135 0.14 17.90 13.87
N ASN A 136 1.17 18.62 14.29
CA ASN A 136 1.10 20.09 14.35
C ASN A 136 0.61 20.70 13.02
N ARG A 137 0.06 21.92 13.05
CA ARG A 137 -0.49 22.61 11.86
C ARG A 137 0.50 22.76 10.69
N ARG A 138 1.80 22.71 10.98
CA ARG A 138 2.88 22.77 9.97
C ARG A 138 3.21 21.39 9.36
N MET A 139 2.52 20.33 9.79
CA MET A 139 2.73 18.94 9.39
C MET A 139 4.17 18.47 9.57
N PHE A 140 4.90 19.02 10.55
CA PHE A 140 6.30 18.63 10.79
C PHE A 140 6.39 17.29 11.54
N PHE A 141 7.05 16.33 10.89
CA PHE A 141 7.43 15.06 11.50
C PHE A 141 8.72 15.21 12.31
N SER A 142 8.58 15.73 13.53
CA SER A 142 9.70 15.93 14.47
C SER A 142 10.12 14.63 15.17
N SER A 143 11.26 14.68 15.86
CA SER A 143 11.70 13.59 16.76
C SER A 143 10.61 13.25 17.79
N ALA A 144 9.97 14.27 18.38
CA ALA A 144 8.87 14.06 19.32
C ALA A 144 7.68 13.31 18.70
N VAL A 145 7.35 13.56 17.43
CA VAL A 145 6.30 12.81 16.71
C VAL A 145 6.74 11.37 16.43
N ARG A 146 8.01 11.17 16.06
CA ARG A 146 8.60 9.84 15.77
C ARG A 146 8.56 8.91 16.99
N TYR A 147 8.84 9.43 18.18
CA TYR A 147 8.98 8.65 19.40
C TYR A 147 7.74 8.70 20.32
N ARG A 148 6.58 9.07 19.77
CA ARG A 148 5.30 8.99 20.51
C ARG A 148 5.04 7.56 20.97
N THR A 149 4.72 7.39 22.25
CA THR A 149 4.24 6.13 22.84
C THR A 149 2.71 6.07 22.90
N THR A 150 2.04 7.22 22.83
CA THR A 150 0.59 7.37 22.73
C THR A 150 0.25 8.29 21.55
N ASN A 151 -0.98 8.23 21.04
CA ASN A 151 -1.41 9.07 19.91
C ASN A 151 -0.47 8.96 18.68
N ILE A 152 -0.10 7.71 18.37
CA ILE A 152 0.86 7.36 17.34
C ILE A 152 0.30 7.77 15.97
N VAL A 153 1.13 8.46 15.20
CA VAL A 153 0.85 8.88 13.82
C VAL A 153 1.95 8.42 12.86
N THR A 154 2.78 7.48 13.31
CA THR A 154 3.98 7.09 12.56
C THR A 154 3.63 6.20 11.38
N HIS A 155 2.48 5.52 11.34
CA HIS A 155 2.07 4.78 10.15
C HIS A 155 1.60 5.73 9.06
N PHE A 156 0.74 6.70 9.41
CA PHE A 156 0.33 7.78 8.52
C PHE A 156 1.53 8.61 8.04
N ALA A 157 2.41 9.04 8.95
CA ALA A 157 3.47 10.00 8.61
C ALA A 157 4.47 9.45 7.59
N LYS A 158 4.59 8.13 7.48
CA LYS A 158 5.39 7.49 6.44
C LYS A 158 4.87 7.85 5.04
N TRP A 159 3.58 8.14 4.86
CA TRP A 159 2.94 8.47 3.59
C TRP A 159 3.23 9.90 3.10
N GLN A 160 3.94 10.70 3.89
CA GLN A 160 4.20 12.12 3.62
C GLN A 160 5.67 12.44 3.32
N TYR A 161 6.58 11.45 3.35
CA TYR A 161 7.97 11.75 3.66
C TYR A 161 8.77 12.47 2.55
N ARG A 162 8.85 13.81 2.69
CA ARG A 162 10.08 14.58 2.99
C ARG A 162 9.67 15.96 3.55
N GLY A 163 10.41 16.45 4.54
CA GLY A 163 10.19 17.76 5.16
C GLY A 163 10.24 18.85 4.10
N GLN A 164 9.18 19.68 4.05
CA GLN A 164 8.76 20.43 2.85
C GLN A 164 8.60 19.52 1.63
N LEU A 165 7.37 19.06 1.41
CA LEU A 165 6.76 18.89 0.09
C LEU A 165 7.70 18.60 -1.09
N LEU A 166 8.56 17.59 -0.94
CA LEU A 166 9.54 17.17 -1.94
C LEU A 166 9.80 15.68 -1.73
N LEU A 167 8.75 14.93 -2.01
CA LEU A 167 8.75 13.58 -2.56
C LEU A 167 10.04 12.79 -2.64
N HIS A 168 10.00 11.61 -2.04
CA HIS A 168 10.26 10.37 -2.77
C HIS A 168 9.59 9.23 -2.02
N THR A 169 8.46 8.75 -2.51
CA THR A 169 7.90 7.48 -2.03
C THR A 169 8.36 6.38 -2.96
N ARG A 170 9.64 6.04 -2.89
CA ARG A 170 10.11 4.73 -3.38
C ARG A 170 9.75 3.70 -2.32
N TYR A 171 8.47 3.33 -2.40
CA TYR A 171 7.87 2.05 -2.06
C TYR A 171 7.73 1.69 -0.56
N TYR A 172 6.56 1.15 -0.25
CA TYR A 172 6.17 0.74 1.10
C TYR A 172 5.95 -0.75 1.14
N LEU A 173 6.45 -1.35 2.22
CA LEU A 173 6.20 -2.74 2.55
C LEU A 173 4.90 -2.80 3.35
N TYR A 174 3.90 -3.51 2.81
CA TYR A 174 2.66 -3.81 3.52
C TYR A 174 2.73 -5.20 4.11
N ARG A 175 2.72 -5.29 5.44
CA ARG A 175 2.71 -6.57 6.14
C ARG A 175 1.36 -6.79 6.81
N LEU A 176 0.64 -7.78 6.31
CA LEU A 176 -0.39 -8.48 7.07
C LEU A 176 0.35 -9.52 7.91
N SER A 177 0.27 -9.42 9.23
CA SER A 177 0.89 -10.40 10.11
C SER A 177 0.34 -11.79 9.80
N CYS A 178 1.23 -12.71 9.38
CA CYS A 178 0.93 -14.07 8.93
C CYS A 178 0.06 -14.14 7.68
N TRP A 179 0.71 -14.08 6.51
CA TRP A 179 0.12 -14.55 5.26
C TRP A 179 0.01 -16.09 5.32
N HIS A 180 -1.11 -16.56 5.86
CA HIS A 180 -1.57 -17.96 5.95
C HIS A 180 -1.05 -18.83 7.12
N ASN A 181 -2.01 -19.16 7.98
CA ASN A 181 -2.36 -20.54 8.34
C ASN A 181 -3.88 -20.59 8.59
N LEU A 182 -4.67 -20.25 7.56
CA LEU A 182 -6.09 -20.57 7.41
C LEU A 182 -6.38 -20.82 5.93
#